data_AF-A0A0J7KU35-F1
#
_entry.id   AF-A0A0J7KU35-F1
#
_cell.length_a   1.000
_cell.length_b   1.000
_cell.length_c   1.000
_cell.angle_alpha   90.00
_cell.angle_beta   90.00
_cell.angle_gamma   90.00
#
_symmetry.space_group_name_H-M   'P 1'
#
loop_
_entity.id
_entity.type
_entity.pdbx_description
1 polymer ?
#
loop_
_entity_poly.entity_id
_entity_poly.type
_entity_poly.pdbx_seq_one_letter_code
_entity_poly.pdbx_strand_id
1 'polypeptide(L)'
;MSKEQRRGPIDGIIPQDHHDAYRNLMDLRCVTLSEDDVYQDMADFNKIYKECHDKASAENDQEFMIIPPHNLVHKDSADNQINCTKCNAVIIKLRPAKKCRGCIEEYLYADQGYLAEGWGISVVTRWTEE
;
A
#
# COMPACT_ATOMS: atom_id res chain seq x y z
N MET A 1 28.57 17.29 20.53
CA MET A 1 27.79 16.78 19.39
C MET A 1 26.81 17.86 18.97
N SER A 2 26.98 18.45 17.78
CA SER A 2 26.18 19.59 17.29
C SER A 2 24.76 19.16 16.91
N LYS A 3 23.79 20.08 16.99
CA LYS A 3 22.37 19.85 16.70
C LYS A 3 22.09 19.35 15.27
N GLU A 4 23.07 19.41 14.36
CA GLU A 4 22.93 18.95 12.97
C GLU A 4 22.96 17.43 12.78
N GLN A 5 23.36 16.65 13.79
CA GLN A 5 23.38 15.17 13.70
C GLN A 5 22.09 14.50 14.19
N ARG A 6 21.04 15.27 14.55
CA ARG A 6 19.72 14.73 14.93
C ARG A 6 18.68 14.84 13.82
N ARG A 7 19.09 14.95 12.57
CA ARG A 7 18.18 14.71 11.45
C ARG A 7 18.07 13.20 11.27
N GLY A 8 17.05 12.63 11.93
CA GLY A 8 16.49 11.36 11.45
C GLY A 8 16.03 11.51 10.00
N PRO A 9 15.71 10.41 9.30
CA PRO A 9 15.29 10.45 7.89
C PRO A 9 14.01 11.27 7.63
N ILE A 10 13.33 11.74 8.69
CA ILE A 10 12.14 12.56 8.67
C ILE A 10 12.32 13.64 9.76
N ASP A 11 12.00 14.90 9.48
CA ASP A 11 11.98 15.98 10.48
C ASP A 11 11.05 15.57 11.65
N GLY A 12 11.66 15.09 12.74
CA GLY A 12 10.98 14.81 14.02
C GLY A 12 10.53 13.37 14.29
N ILE A 13 10.58 12.44 13.33
CA ILE A 13 10.25 11.03 13.57
C ILE A 13 11.56 10.22 13.51
N ILE A 14 12.16 10.02 14.68
CA ILE A 14 13.36 9.22 14.82
C ILE A 14 12.92 7.77 15.10
N PRO A 15 13.46 6.75 14.40
CA PRO A 15 13.18 5.34 14.70
C PRO A 15 13.35 4.91 16.15
N GLN A 16 14.15 5.67 16.91
CA GLN A 16 14.37 5.48 18.34
C GLN A 16 13.20 5.95 19.21
N ASP A 17 12.43 6.94 18.75
CA ASP A 17 11.31 7.50 19.50
C ASP A 17 10.02 6.67 19.31
N HIS A 18 9.97 5.84 18.26
CA HIS A 18 8.79 5.04 17.88
C HIS A 18 9.14 3.57 17.58
N HIS A 19 10.00 2.95 18.39
CA HIS A 19 10.55 1.61 18.13
C HIS A 19 9.51 0.54 17.76
N ASP A 20 8.34 0.52 18.42
CA ASP A 20 7.29 -0.47 18.15
C ASP A 20 6.60 -0.23 16.80
N ALA A 21 6.34 1.03 16.44
CA ALA A 21 5.79 1.39 15.13
C ALA A 21 6.75 0.99 14.00
N TYR A 22 8.05 1.24 14.18
CA TYR A 22 9.07 0.85 13.21
C TYR A 22 9.22 -0.66 13.08
N ARG A 23 9.01 -1.41 14.17
CA ARG A 23 8.97 -2.88 14.12
C ARG A 23 7.78 -3.34 13.28
N ASN A 24 6.59 -2.79 13.49
CA ASN A 24 5.40 -3.17 12.74
C ASN A 24 5.52 -2.83 11.25
N LEU A 25 6.14 -1.70 10.90
CA LEU A 25 6.44 -1.31 9.52
C LEU A 25 7.34 -2.31 8.76
N MET A 26 8.04 -3.22 9.45
CA MET A 26 8.81 -4.30 8.82
C MET A 26 7.90 -5.37 8.18
N ASP A 27 6.71 -5.55 8.74
CA ASP A 27 5.72 -6.54 8.29
C ASP A 27 4.72 -5.96 7.28
N LEU A 28 4.90 -4.69 6.92
CA LEU A 28 4.06 -3.99 5.95
C LEU A 28 4.77 -3.78 4.61
N ARG A 29 3.96 -3.58 3.57
CA ARG A 29 4.38 -3.23 2.21
C ARG A 29 3.73 -1.92 1.80
N CYS A 30 4.53 -1.09 1.15
CA CYS A 30 4.04 -0.03 0.27
C CYS A 30 3.69 -0.68 -1.06
N VAL A 31 2.41 -0.73 -1.37
CA VAL A 31 1.85 -1.11 -2.68
C VAL A 31 1.79 0.15 -3.52
N THR A 32 2.46 0.11 -4.67
CA THR A 32 2.23 1.07 -5.74
C THR A 32 1.75 0.36 -7.00
N LEU A 33 0.97 1.05 -7.82
CA LEU A 33 0.46 0.48 -9.06
C LEU A 33 1.47 0.68 -10.20
N SER A 34 1.57 -0.31 -11.10
CA SER A 34 2.34 -0.16 -12.34
C SER A 34 1.51 0.40 -13.49
N GLU A 35 0.20 0.37 -13.35
CA GLU A 35 -0.82 0.84 -14.29
C GLU A 35 -1.73 1.85 -13.60
N ASP A 36 -2.42 2.69 -14.38
CA ASP A 36 -3.22 3.80 -13.85
C ASP A 36 -4.40 3.32 -12.97
N ASP A 37 -5.09 2.26 -13.39
CA ASP A 37 -6.28 1.74 -12.70
C ASP A 37 -6.16 0.23 -12.44
N VAL A 38 -6.15 -0.13 -11.16
CA VAL A 38 -6.25 -1.52 -10.69
C VAL A 38 -7.51 -1.68 -9.85
N TYR A 39 -8.23 -2.75 -10.12
CA TYR A 39 -9.51 -3.08 -9.50
C TYR A 39 -9.36 -4.32 -8.64
N GLN A 40 -10.01 -4.33 -7.49
CA GLN A 40 -10.11 -5.46 -6.59
C GLN A 40 -11.53 -5.99 -6.58
N ASP A 41 -11.68 -7.30 -6.78
CA ASP A 41 -12.92 -8.02 -6.58
C ASP A 41 -13.31 -8.01 -5.09
N MET A 42 -14.55 -7.64 -4.79
CA MET A 42 -15.03 -7.52 -3.40
C MET A 42 -15.29 -8.87 -2.72
N ALA A 43 -15.47 -9.96 -3.47
CA ALA A 43 -15.78 -11.29 -2.94
C ALA A 43 -14.51 -12.10 -2.66
N ASP A 44 -13.49 -12.02 -3.52
CA ASP A 44 -12.29 -12.87 -3.42
C ASP A 44 -10.95 -12.10 -3.36
N PHE A 45 -11.00 -10.76 -3.34
CA PHE A 45 -9.84 -9.87 -3.25
C PHE A 45 -8.85 -9.98 -4.42
N ASN A 46 -9.24 -10.67 -5.50
CA ASN A 46 -8.43 -10.76 -6.71
C ASN A 46 -8.29 -9.40 -7.36
N LYS A 47 -7.10 -9.15 -7.93
CA LYS A 47 -6.78 -7.87 -8.55
C LYS A 47 -6.69 -8.02 -10.05
N ILE A 48 -7.29 -7.08 -10.78
CA ILE A 48 -7.29 -7.04 -12.23
C ILE A 48 -6.97 -5.62 -12.71
N TYR A 49 -6.31 -5.50 -13.86
CA TYR A 49 -6.12 -4.21 -14.49
C TYR A 49 -7.34 -3.83 -15.34
N LYS A 50 -7.44 -2.54 -15.65
CA LYS A 50 -8.53 -1.90 -16.39
C LYS A 50 -9.08 -2.68 -17.58
N GLU A 51 -8.26 -3.12 -18.54
CA GLU A 51 -8.81 -3.78 -19.73
C GLU A 51 -9.44 -5.14 -19.42
N CYS A 52 -8.97 -5.83 -18.37
CA CYS A 52 -9.59 -7.07 -17.90
C CYS A 52 -10.86 -6.80 -17.12
N HIS A 53 -10.91 -5.70 -16.36
CA HIS A 53 -12.13 -5.23 -15.71
C HIS A 53 -13.21 -4.91 -16.74
N ASP A 54 -12.89 -4.08 -17.75
CA ASP A 54 -13.88 -3.62 -18.74
C ASP A 54 -14.50 -4.79 -19.53
N LYS A 55 -13.74 -5.87 -19.75
CA LYS A 55 -14.24 -7.12 -20.33
C LYS A 55 -15.12 -7.90 -19.34
N ALA A 56 -14.66 -8.04 -18.09
CA ALA A 56 -15.38 -8.80 -17.07
C ALA A 56 -16.72 -8.15 -16.68
N SER A 57 -16.76 -6.83 -16.52
CA SER A 57 -17.98 -6.07 -16.19
C SER A 57 -19.01 -6.08 -17.31
N ALA A 58 -18.60 -6.33 -18.56
CA ALA A 58 -19.54 -6.53 -19.66
C ALA A 58 -20.17 -7.93 -19.65
N GLU A 59 -19.56 -8.90 -18.96
CA GLU A 59 -19.96 -10.31 -18.96
C GLU A 59 -20.66 -10.74 -17.67
N ASN A 60 -20.46 -10.02 -16.54
CA ASN A 60 -20.93 -10.42 -15.23
C ASN A 60 -21.23 -9.23 -14.31
N ASP A 61 -22.17 -9.38 -13.37
CA ASP A 61 -22.54 -8.38 -12.35
C ASP A 61 -21.59 -8.41 -11.15
N GLN A 62 -20.28 -8.45 -11.42
CA GLN A 62 -19.25 -8.59 -10.39
C GLN A 62 -18.87 -7.22 -9.83
N GLU A 63 -18.90 -7.07 -8.50
CA GLU A 63 -18.58 -5.81 -7.82
C GLU A 63 -17.07 -5.66 -7.63
N PHE A 64 -16.53 -4.55 -8.15
CA PHE A 64 -15.12 -4.20 -8.03
C PHE A 64 -14.94 -2.87 -7.30
N MET A 65 -13.88 -2.76 -6.50
CA MET A 65 -13.40 -1.50 -5.94
C MET A 65 -12.10 -1.06 -6.60
N ILE A 66 -11.91 0.24 -6.79
CA ILE A 66 -10.64 0.79 -7.28
C ILE A 66 -9.63 0.77 -6.13
N ILE A 67 -8.43 0.26 -6.42
CA ILE A 67 -7.31 0.27 -5.49
C ILE A 67 -6.57 1.59 -5.63
N PRO A 68 -6.30 2.32 -4.53
CA PRO A 68 -5.50 3.54 -4.62
C PRO A 68 -4.09 3.27 -5.16
N PRO A 69 -3.44 4.26 -5.79
CA PRO A 69 -2.10 4.08 -6.35
C PRO A 69 -1.00 3.89 -5.30
N HIS A 70 -1.26 4.21 -4.04
CA HIS A 70 -0.32 4.11 -2.94
C HIS A 70 -1.04 3.60 -1.69
N ASN A 71 -0.76 2.37 -1.26
CA ASN A 71 -1.38 1.76 -0.09
C ASN A 71 -0.34 1.11 0.83
N LEU A 72 -0.61 1.19 2.12
CA LEU A 72 0.07 0.44 3.16
C LEU A 72 -0.75 -0.81 3.49
N VAL A 73 -0.14 -1.99 3.36
CA VAL A 73 -0.81 -3.29 3.56
C VAL A 73 0.10 -4.27 4.28
N HIS A 74 -0.46 -5.31 4.88
CA HIS A 74 0.34 -6.44 5.37
C HIS A 74 1.01 -7.22 4.24
N LYS A 75 2.25 -7.65 4.47
CA LYS A 75 3.01 -8.45 3.51
C LYS A 75 2.29 -9.72 3.09
N ASP A 76 1.59 -10.38 4.03
CA ASP A 76 0.93 -11.66 3.78
C ASP A 76 -0.25 -11.51 2.81
N SER A 77 -0.92 -10.35 2.84
CA SER A 77 -1.97 -9.99 1.87
C SER A 77 -1.39 -9.60 0.50
N ALA A 78 -0.23 -8.96 0.48
CA ALA A 78 0.30 -8.32 -0.72
C ALA A 78 1.23 -9.21 -1.56
N ASP A 79 2.07 -10.01 -0.92
CA ASP A 79 3.21 -10.68 -1.56
C ASP A 79 2.76 -11.68 -2.66
N ASN A 80 1.51 -12.17 -2.62
CA ASN A 80 0.93 -13.07 -3.62
C ASN A 80 -0.07 -12.40 -4.59
N GLN A 81 -0.27 -11.09 -4.50
CA GLN A 81 -1.31 -10.36 -5.25
C GLN A 81 -0.70 -9.30 -6.17
N ILE A 82 0.44 -9.61 -6.79
CA ILE A 82 1.20 -8.67 -7.64
C ILE A 82 0.74 -8.63 -9.11
N ASN A 83 0.05 -9.69 -9.55
CA ASN A 83 -0.34 -9.89 -10.93
C ASN A 83 -1.85 -9.76 -11.12
N CYS A 84 -2.26 -9.35 -12.32
CA CYS A 84 -3.64 -9.48 -12.77
C CYS A 84 -4.03 -10.95 -12.80
N THR A 85 -5.12 -11.32 -12.14
CA THR A 85 -5.57 -12.72 -12.09
C THR A 85 -6.11 -13.24 -13.43
N LYS A 86 -6.47 -12.34 -14.36
CA LYS A 86 -7.03 -12.70 -15.68
C LYS A 86 -5.98 -12.86 -16.76
N CYS A 87 -4.96 -11.99 -16.81
CA CYS A 87 -3.93 -11.99 -17.87
C CYS A 87 -2.52 -12.25 -17.37
N ASN A 88 -2.31 -12.35 -16.05
CA ASN A 88 -1.02 -12.54 -15.40
C ASN A 88 0.01 -11.42 -15.63
N ALA A 89 -0.39 -10.27 -16.17
CA ALA A 89 0.47 -9.08 -16.22
C ALA A 89 0.77 -8.58 -14.79
N VAL A 90 1.98 -8.07 -14.57
CA VAL A 90 2.36 -7.44 -13.31
C VAL A 90 1.65 -6.08 -13.22
N ILE A 91 0.85 -5.88 -12.17
CA ILE A 91 0.01 -4.68 -11.98
C ILE A 91 0.34 -3.91 -10.70
N ILE A 92 1.06 -4.57 -9.78
CA ILE A 92 1.47 -4.01 -8.50
C ILE A 92 2.98 -4.12 -8.33
N LYS A 93 3.56 -3.06 -7.78
CA LYS A 93 4.94 -2.98 -7.31
C LYS A 93 4.90 -2.95 -5.78
N LEU A 94 5.68 -3.84 -5.16
CA LEU A 94 5.82 -3.90 -3.71
C LEU A 94 7.17 -3.32 -3.29
N ARG A 95 7.14 -2.47 -2.26
CA ARG A 95 8.35 -1.94 -1.60
C ARG A 95 8.20 -2.10 -0.08
N PRO A 96 9.30 -2.25 0.68
CA PRO A 96 9.21 -2.23 2.14
C PRO A 96 8.61 -0.90 2.63
N ALA A 97 7.56 -0.95 3.45
CA ALA A 97 6.87 0.26 3.93
C ALA A 97 7.81 1.22 4.68
N LYS A 98 8.74 0.67 5.48
CA LYS A 98 9.78 1.44 6.18
C LYS A 98 10.74 2.26 5.29
N LYS A 99 10.67 2.08 3.96
CA LYS A 99 11.45 2.87 2.99
C LYS A 99 10.60 3.94 2.28
N CYS A 100 9.30 3.96 2.50
CA CYS A 100 8.38 4.93 1.92
C CYS A 100 8.00 5.96 2.98
N ARG A 101 8.24 7.23 2.69
CA ARG A 101 7.96 8.32 3.62
C ARG A 101 6.45 8.45 3.87
N GLY A 102 5.64 8.43 2.81
CA GLY A 102 4.18 8.50 2.94
C GLY A 102 3.62 7.37 3.82
N CYS A 103 4.07 6.14 3.60
CA CYS A 103 3.65 5.00 4.42
C CYS A 103 4.02 5.15 5.91
N ILE A 104 5.21 5.67 6.23
CA ILE A 104 5.63 5.88 7.62
C ILE A 104 4.76 6.95 8.27
N GLU A 105 4.55 8.07 7.60
CA GLU A 105 3.72 9.16 8.11
C GLU A 105 2.27 8.68 8.31
N GLU A 106 1.67 8.04 7.30
CA GLU A 106 0.30 7.56 7.38
C GLU A 106 0.12 6.52 8.49
N TYR A 107 1.07 5.60 8.67
CA TYR A 107 1.03 4.62 9.77
C TYR A 107 0.95 5.30 11.15
N LEU A 108 1.65 6.42 11.36
CA LEU A 108 1.63 7.07 12.68
C LEU A 108 0.30 7.77 13.00
N TYR A 109 -0.50 8.11 11.99
CA TYR A 109 -1.75 8.84 12.15
C TYR A 109 -3.01 7.99 11.91
N ALA A 110 -2.89 6.88 11.18
CA ALA A 110 -4.01 6.04 10.82
C ALA A 110 -4.44 5.09 11.96
N ASP A 111 -5.70 4.65 11.88
CA ASP A 111 -6.22 3.62 12.77
C ASP A 111 -5.63 2.26 12.42
N GLN A 112 -4.75 1.77 13.29
CA GLN A 112 -4.05 0.50 13.16
C GLN A 112 -4.99 -0.72 13.20
N GLY A 113 -6.22 -0.55 13.70
CA GLY A 113 -7.24 -1.60 13.66
C GLY A 113 -7.53 -2.09 12.24
N TYR A 114 -7.54 -1.19 11.24
CA TYR A 114 -7.79 -1.55 9.85
C TYR A 114 -6.73 -2.52 9.29
N LEU A 115 -5.45 -2.28 9.61
CA LEU A 115 -4.38 -3.19 9.22
C LEU A 115 -4.53 -4.55 9.91
N ALA A 116 -4.87 -4.57 11.19
CA ALA A 116 -5.08 -5.82 11.94
C ALA A 116 -6.23 -6.67 11.37
N GLU A 117 -7.24 -6.04 10.77
CA GLU A 117 -8.34 -6.70 10.06
C GLU A 117 -7.98 -7.14 8.63
N GLY A 118 -6.77 -6.85 8.16
CA GLY A 118 -6.26 -7.24 6.85
C GLY A 118 -6.52 -6.21 5.74
N TRP A 119 -7.12 -5.07 6.07
CA TRP A 119 -7.37 -3.99 5.12
C TRP A 119 -6.12 -3.15 4.84
N GLY A 120 -6.09 -2.56 3.65
CA GLY A 120 -5.07 -1.58 3.28
C GLY A 120 -5.44 -0.17 3.75
N ILE A 121 -4.42 0.59 4.11
CA ILE A 121 -4.55 2.02 4.38
C ILE A 121 -4.05 2.78 3.16
N SER A 122 -4.96 3.54 2.54
CA SER A 122 -4.58 4.45 1.45
C SER A 122 -3.63 5.51 1.97
N VAL A 123 -2.48 5.64 1.33
CA VAL A 123 -1.51 6.68 1.68
C VAL A 123 -1.87 7.90 0.85
N VAL A 124 -2.66 8.78 1.47
CA VAL A 124 -3.02 10.07 0.89
C VAL A 124 -1.90 11.04 1.27
N THR A 125 -0.79 10.98 0.56
CA THR A 125 0.32 11.87 0.86
C THR A 125 -0.13 13.33 0.71
N ARG A 126 0.21 14.18 1.70
CA ARG A 126 0.10 15.65 1.57
C ARG A 126 1.14 16.25 0.60
N TRP A 127 1.95 15.39 -0.01
CA TRP A 127 3.07 15.72 -0.89
C TRP A 127 3.09 14.74 -2.05
N THR A 128 3.18 15.22 -3.29
CA THR A 128 3.44 14.37 -4.45
C THR A 128 4.74 13.60 -4.22
N GLU A 129 4.69 12.26 -4.14
CA GLU A 129 5.89 11.45 -4.18
C GLU A 129 6.45 11.50 -5.61
N GLU A 130 7.70 11.97 -5.76
CA GLU A 130 8.47 11.99 -7.01
C GLU A 130 9.04 10.60 -7.34
#